data_AF-A0A7K2XIW6-F1
#
_entry.id   AF-A0A7K2XIW6-F1
#
_cell.length_a   1.000
_cell.length_b   1.000
_cell.length_c   1.000
_cell.angle_alpha   90.00
_cell.angle_beta   90.00
_cell.angle_gamma   90.00
#
_symmetry.space_group_name_H-M   'P 1'
#
loop_
_entity.id
_entity.type
_entity.pdbx_description
1 polymer ?
#
loop_
_entity_poly.entity_id
_entity_poly.type
_entity_poly.pdbx_seq_one_letter_code
_entity_poly.pdbx_strand_id
1 'polypeptide(L)' 'VEHVGGVVRATGPAHAWNGVLWSGLDGPGADAAVAAQIDHYRAAGLSFEWKLYGHDAPAGLGDRLRAAGFTAGESETL' A
#
# COMPACT_ATOMS: atom_id res chain seq x y z
N VAL A 1 9.05 -1.50 11.26
CA VAL A 1 7.72 -1.81 10.72
C VAL A 1 6.70 -1.06 11.56
N GLU A 2 5.68 -0.47 10.94
CA GLU A 2 4.66 0.37 11.57
C GLU A 2 3.27 -0.23 11.32
N HIS A 3 2.38 -0.13 12.31
CA HIS A 3 0.98 -0.53 12.20
C HIS A 3 0.12 0.72 12.28
N VAL A 4 -0.61 1.06 11.21
CA VAL A 4 -1.43 2.27 11.11
C VAL A 4 -2.82 1.89 10.62
N GLY A 5 -3.78 1.81 11.54
CA GLY A 5 -5.10 1.27 11.25
C GLY A 5 -5.00 -0.17 10.74
N GLY A 6 -5.63 -0.44 9.59
CA GLY A 6 -5.59 -1.74 8.91
C GLY A 6 -4.36 -1.98 8.04
N VAL A 7 -3.32 -1.14 8.11
CA VAL A 7 -2.12 -1.23 7.26
C VAL A 7 -0.89 -1.54 8.09
N VAL A 8 -0.04 -2.45 7.58
CA VAL A 8 1.33 -2.66 8.06
C VAL A 8 2.29 -2.15 6.99
N ARG A 9 3.16 -1.21 7.36
CA ARG A 9 4.11 -0.58 6.43
C ARG A 9 5.55 -0.59 6.95
N ALA A 10 6.51 -0.44 6.05
CA ALA A 10 7.89 -0.13 6.37
C ALA A 10 8.30 1.21 5.76
N THR A 11 8.86 2.08 6.60
CA THR A 11 9.49 3.34 6.21
C THR A 11 10.96 3.32 6.63
N GLY A 12 11.86 3.63 5.70
CA GLY A 12 13.31 3.68 5.88
C GLY A 12 13.92 4.80 5.04
N PRO A 13 15.27 4.86 4.94
CA PRO A 13 15.93 5.86 4.10
C PRO A 13 15.63 5.63 2.61
N ALA A 14 15.90 6.64 1.77
CA ALA A 14 15.57 6.62 0.33
C ALA A 14 16.21 5.48 -0.48
N HIS A 15 17.32 4.92 -0.01
CA HIS A 15 18.00 3.78 -0.65
C HIS A 15 17.51 2.42 -0.14
N ALA A 16 16.61 2.39 0.85
CA ALA A 16 16.00 1.18 1.36
C ALA A 16 14.67 0.91 0.64
N TRP A 17 14.20 -0.33 0.74
CA TRP A 17 12.84 -0.66 0.34
C TRP A 17 11.83 -0.02 1.30
N ASN A 18 10.78 0.56 0.73
CA ASN A 18 9.69 1.23 1.43
C ASN A 18 8.37 0.69 0.86
N GLY A 19 7.41 0.39 1.72
CA GLY A 19 6.14 -0.12 1.22
C GLY A 19 5.17 -0.63 2.26
N VAL A 20 3.96 -0.89 1.79
CA VAL A 20 2.92 -1.60 2.52
C VAL A 20 3.15 -3.10 2.37
N LEU A 21 3.32 -3.79 3.50
CA LEU A 21 3.53 -5.24 3.55
C LEU A 21 2.22 -6.01 3.67
N TRP A 22 1.20 -5.40 4.24
CA TRP A 22 -0.09 -6.04 4.47
C TRP A 22 -1.18 -4.99 4.65
N SER A 23 -2.39 -5.33 4.20
CA SER A 23 -3.57 -4.49 4.42
C SER A 23 -4.85 -5.31 4.64
N GLY A 24 -5.50 -5.08 5.77
CA GLY A 24 -6.85 -5.56 6.07
C GLY A 24 -7.80 -4.38 6.17
N LEU A 25 -8.26 -3.90 5.02
CA LEU A 25 -9.11 -2.72 4.93
C LEU A 25 -10.58 -3.12 4.79
N ASP A 26 -11.47 -2.34 5.40
CA ASP A 26 -12.89 -2.43 5.08
C ASP A 26 -13.20 -1.74 3.74
N GLY A 27 -14.27 -2.17 3.09
CA GLY A 27 -14.67 -1.66 1.78
C GLY A 27 -14.83 -0.13 1.71
N PRO A 28 -15.47 0.53 2.70
CA PRO A 28 -15.65 1.99 2.69
C PRO A 28 -14.38 2.78 3.04
N GLY A 29 -13.51 2.25 3.89
CA GLY A 29 -12.30 2.94 4.37
C GLY A 29 -11.07 2.73 3.50
N ALA A 30 -11.11 1.78 2.55
CA ALA A 30 -9.93 1.43 1.75
C ALA A 30 -9.37 2.63 0.95
N ASP A 31 -10.22 3.43 0.32
CA ASP A 31 -9.75 4.57 -0.48
C ASP A 31 -9.07 5.65 0.39
N ALA A 32 -9.63 5.90 1.58
CA ALA A 32 -9.03 6.81 2.55
C ALA A 32 -7.70 6.26 3.09
N ALA A 33 -7.62 4.96 3.35
CA ALA A 33 -6.39 4.33 3.81
C ALA A 33 -5.29 4.35 2.74
N VAL A 34 -5.63 4.11 1.47
CA VAL A 34 -4.70 4.23 0.33
C VAL A 34 -4.19 5.67 0.22
N ALA A 35 -5.09 6.66 0.25
CA ALA A 35 -4.72 8.07 0.20
C ALA A 35 -3.78 8.47 1.34
N ALA A 36 -4.01 7.97 2.56
CA ALA A 36 -3.16 8.23 3.70
C ALA A 36 -1.74 7.67 3.55
N GLN A 37 -1.57 6.52 2.89
CA GLN A 37 -0.23 5.98 2.63
C GLN A 37 0.50 6.77 1.53
N ILE A 38 -0.22 7.18 0.48
CA ILE A 38 0.34 8.04 -0.57
C ILE A 38 0.83 9.36 0.04
N ASP A 39 0.03 9.99 0.90
CA ASP A 39 0.40 11.24 1.58
C ASP A 39 1.65 11.07 2.44
N HIS A 40 1.70 9.99 3.25
CA HIS A 40 2.85 9.67 4.10
C HIS A 40 4.15 9.56 3.30
N TYR A 41 4.17 8.74 2.24
CA TYR A 41 5.38 8.55 1.45
C TYR A 41 5.74 9.77 0.59
N ARG A 42 4.74 10.54 0.11
CA ARG A 42 4.99 11.84 -0.55
C ARG A 42 5.63 12.84 0.39
N ALA A 43 5.10 12.99 1.60
CA ALA A 43 5.65 13.92 2.60
C ALA A 43 7.09 13.55 2.99
N ALA A 44 7.40 12.25 3.00
CA ALA A 44 8.74 11.74 3.23
C ALA A 44 9.68 11.85 2.00
N GLY A 45 9.16 12.18 0.81
CA GLY A 45 9.94 12.21 -0.44
C GLY A 45 10.39 10.81 -0.91
N LEU A 46 9.63 9.77 -0.58
CA LEU A 46 9.97 8.37 -0.83
C LEU A 46 9.05 7.78 -1.91
N SER A 47 9.63 6.98 -2.82
CA SER A 47 8.87 5.99 -3.57
C SER A 47 8.53 4.80 -2.67
N PHE A 48 7.44 4.12 -2.97
CA PHE A 48 7.05 2.94 -2.21
C PHE A 48 6.26 1.94 -3.07
N GLU A 49 6.22 0.71 -2.59
CA GLU A 49 5.47 -0.40 -3.17
C GLU A 49 4.30 -0.79 -2.26
N TRP A 50 3.24 -1.36 -2.83
CA TRP A 50 2.16 -2.00 -2.07
C TRP A 50 2.12 -3.48 -2.43
N LYS A 51 2.46 -4.35 -1.48
CA LYS A 51 2.32 -5.79 -1.65
C LYS A 51 0.84 -6.15 -1.55
N LEU A 52 0.28 -6.62 -2.66
CA LEU A 52 -1.11 -7.00 -2.76
C LEU A 52 -1.22 -8.52 -2.85
N TYR A 53 -1.87 -9.12 -1.86
CA TYR A 53 -2.16 -10.55 -1.84
C TYR A 53 -3.63 -10.80 -2.20
N GLY A 54 -3.93 -11.96 -2.79
CA GLY A 54 -5.30 -12.33 -3.16
C GLY A 54 -6.28 -12.43 -1.99
N HIS A 55 -5.76 -12.47 -0.75
CA HIS A 55 -6.55 -12.46 0.48
C HIS A 55 -6.68 -11.08 1.14
N ASP A 56 -6.08 -10.03 0.56
CA ASP A 56 -6.25 -8.68 1.09
C ASP A 56 -7.68 -8.20 0.86
N ALA A 57 -8.21 -7.55 1.89
CA ALA A 57 -9.52 -6.93 1.84
C ALA A 57 -9.37 -5.42 1.58
N PRO A 58 -10.33 -4.80 0.86
CA PRO A 58 -11.50 -5.41 0.22
C PRO A 58 -11.16 -6.16 -1.07
N ALA A 59 -12.07 -7.05 -1.51
CA ALA A 59 -12.03 -7.58 -2.88
C ALA A 59 -11.97 -6.41 -3.89
N GLY A 60 -11.08 -6.51 -4.87
CA GLY A 60 -10.84 -5.43 -5.83
C GLY A 60 -9.91 -4.31 -5.33
N LEU A 61 -9.19 -4.50 -4.21
CA LEU A 61 -8.19 -3.54 -3.74
C LEU A 61 -7.17 -3.17 -4.83
N GLY A 62 -6.77 -4.12 -5.68
CA GLY A 62 -5.87 -3.85 -6.81
C GLY A 62 -6.41 -2.80 -7.79
N ASP A 63 -7.72 -2.79 -8.07
CA ASP A 63 -8.31 -1.80 -8.97
C ASP A 63 -8.37 -0.41 -8.33
N ARG A 64 -8.57 -0.36 -7.01
CA ARG A 64 -8.50 0.90 -6.25
C ARG A 64 -7.09 1.47 -6.22
N LEU A 65 -6.08 0.61 -6.02
CA LEU A 65 -4.67 1.01 -6.09
C LEU A 65 -4.35 1.59 -7.48
N ARG A 66 -4.81 0.94 -8.57
CA ARG A 66 -4.64 1.48 -9.92
C ARG A 66 -5.33 2.82 -10.12
N ALA A 67 -6.57 2.98 -9.63
CA ALA A 67 -7.30 4.24 -9.67
C ALA A 67 -6.59 5.36 -8.88
N ALA A 68 -5.85 5.01 -7.83
CA ALA A 68 -5.04 5.93 -7.03
C ALA A 68 -3.65 6.25 -7.65
N GLY A 69 -3.34 5.69 -8.83
CA GLY A 69 -2.11 5.97 -9.58
C GLY A 69 -0.99 4.96 -9.38
N PHE A 70 -1.24 3.82 -8.73
CA PHE A 70 -0.28 2.73 -8.69
C PHE A 70 -0.21 2.03 -10.06
N THR A 71 0.99 1.61 -10.43
CA THR A 71 1.20 0.69 -11.55
C THR A 71 1.40 -0.71 -10.98
N ALA A 72 0.70 -1.71 -11.54
CA ALA A 72 0.90 -3.09 -11.12
C ALA A 72 2.31 -3.54 -11.54
N GLY A 73 3.10 -4.00 -10.57
CA GLY A 73 4.37 -4.67 -10.84
C GLY A 73 4.17 -6.07 -11.43
N GLU A 74 5.27 -6.72 -11.78
CA GLU A 74 5.24 -8.14 -12.14
C GLU A 74 4.72 -8.96 -10.95
N SER A 75 3.91 -9.97 -11.22
CA SER A 75 3.50 -10.91 -10.17
C SER A 75 4.74 -11.63 -9.65
N GLU A 76 5.11 -11.37 -8.40
CA GLU A 76 6.14 -12.14 -7.72
C GLU A 76 5.61 -13.58 -7.55
N THR A 77 6.05 -14.49 -8.43
CA THR A 77 5.79 -15.92 -8.28
C THR A 77 6.48 -16.44 -7.01
N LEU A 78 5.72 -17.20 -6.22
CA LEU A 78 6.09 -17.80 -4.93
C LEU A 78 7.51 -18.38 -4.86
#